data_AF-A0A6G2Q296-F1
#
_entry.id   AF-A0A6G2Q296-F1
#
_cell.length_a   1.000
_cell.length_b   1.000
_cell.length_c   1.000
_cell.angle_alpha   90.00
_cell.angle_beta   90.00
_cell.angle_gamma   90.00
#
_symmetry.space_group_name_H-M   'P 1'
#
loop_
_entity.id
_entity.type
_entity.pdbx_description
1 polymer ?
#
loop_
_entity_poly.entity_id
_entity_poly.type
_entity_poly.pdbx_seq_one_letter_code
_entity_poly.pdbx_strand_id
1 'polypeptide(L)' 'TLMAWGDRHLNAEDPPMRFQHACGHRFEAAVVCAHCGGPAREQLHSPSGRGVIAEPTG' A
#
# COMPACT_ATOMS: atom_id res chain seq x y z
N THR A 1 -0.17 -2.49 -0.88
CA THR A 1 -1.52 -1.89 -0.98
C THR A 1 -2.44 -2.63 -0.02
N LEU A 2 -3.59 -2.06 0.36
CA LEU A 2 -4.55 -2.76 1.23
C LEU A 2 -5.05 -4.07 0.58
N MET A 3 -5.30 -4.06 -0.73
CA MET A 3 -5.67 -5.26 -1.49
C MET A 3 -4.59 -6.35 -1.41
N ALA A 4 -3.32 -6.00 -1.60
CA ALA A 4 -2.22 -6.98 -1.52
C ALA A 4 -2.00 -7.54 -0.10
N TRP A 5 -2.37 -6.80 0.95
CA TRP A 5 -2.40 -7.34 2.30
C TRP A 5 -3.53 -8.35 2.45
N GLY A 6 -4.75 -8.02 1.98
CA GLY A 6 -5.89 -8.93 2.01
C GLY A 6 -5.62 -10.24 1.27
N ASP A 7 -5.06 -10.16 0.05
CA ASP A 7 -4.65 -11.32 -0.74
C ASP A 7 -3.69 -12.24 0.04
N ARG A 8 -2.78 -11.68 0.86
CA ARG A 8 -1.82 -12.46 1.64
C ARG A 8 -2.37 -13.07 2.93
N HIS A 9 -3.38 -12.44 3.54
CA HIS A 9 -3.75 -12.75 4.93
C HIS A 9 -5.18 -13.23 5.13
N LEU A 10 -6.09 -13.06 4.16
CA LEU A 10 -7.49 -13.45 4.29
C LEU A 10 -7.79 -14.78 3.60
N ASN A 11 -7.49 -14.92 2.31
CA ASN A 11 -7.44 -16.17 1.56
C ASN A 11 -6.84 -15.88 0.17
N ALA A 12 -5.67 -16.42 -0.14
CA ALA A 12 -4.98 -16.13 -1.41
C ALA A 12 -5.69 -16.76 -2.63
N GLU A 13 -6.34 -17.90 -2.43
CA GLU A 13 -7.03 -18.64 -3.49
C GLU A 13 -8.43 -18.11 -3.78
N ASP A 14 -9.01 -17.36 -2.83
CA ASP A 14 -10.32 -16.73 -2.94
C ASP A 14 -10.26 -15.26 -2.47
N PRO A 15 -9.60 -14.38 -3.25
CA PRO A 15 -9.51 -12.99 -2.84
C PRO A 15 -10.88 -12.34 -2.98
N PRO A 16 -11.28 -11.53 -1.98
CA PRO A 16 -12.64 -11.01 -1.89
C PRO A 16 -13.01 -10.05 -3.03
N MET A 17 -12.03 -9.53 -3.77
CA MET A 17 -12.27 -8.54 -4.83
C MET A 17 -11.15 -8.53 -5.87
N ARG A 18 -11.50 -8.66 -7.15
CA ARG A 18 -10.59 -8.49 -8.30
C ARG A 18 -11.15 -7.45 -9.25
N PHE A 19 -10.31 -6.52 -9.67
CA PHE A 19 -10.65 -5.50 -10.66
C PHE A 19 -9.78 -5.68 -11.91
N GLN A 20 -10.39 -5.47 -13.07
CA GLN A 20 -9.71 -5.40 -14.35
C GLN A 20 -9.91 -4.00 -14.93
N HIS A 21 -8.85 -3.42 -15.45
CA HIS A 21 -8.96 -2.16 -16.18
C HIS A 21 -9.54 -2.41 -17.58
N ALA A 22 -10.10 -1.39 -18.22
CA ALA A 22 -10.67 -1.53 -19.56
C ALA A 22 -9.66 -2.03 -20.62
N CYS A 23 -8.35 -1.92 -20.37
CA CYS A 23 -7.30 -2.48 -21.22
C CYS A 23 -7.05 -3.99 -21.04
N GLY A 24 -7.77 -4.66 -20.14
CA GLY A 24 -7.63 -6.10 -19.87
C GLY A 24 -6.58 -6.46 -18.82
N HIS A 25 -5.75 -5.50 -18.38
CA HIS A 25 -4.78 -5.75 -17.31
C HIS A 25 -5.41 -5.71 -15.91
N ARG A 26 -4.80 -6.44 -14.97
CA ARG A 26 -5.19 -6.41 -13.55
C ARG A 26 -5.04 -4.99 -13.01
N PHE A 27 -6.09 -4.51 -12.34
CA PHE A 27 -6.01 -3.24 -11.63
C PHE A 27 -5.26 -3.42 -10.30
N GLU A 28 -4.32 -2.52 -10.05
CA GLU A 28 -3.60 -2.41 -8.79
C GLU A 28 -3.70 -0.98 -8.27
N ALA A 29 -4.15 -0.81 -7.03
CA ALA A 29 -4.24 0.52 -6.42
C ALA A 29 -2.85 1.02 -6.04
N ALA A 30 -2.50 2.24 -6.44
CA ALA A 30 -1.28 2.91 -5.96
C ALA A 30 -1.58 3.79 -4.74
N VAL A 31 -0.64 3.87 -3.80
CA VAL A 31 -0.66 4.87 -2.72
C VAL A 31 0.28 6.00 -3.08
N VAL A 32 -0.26 7.20 -3.20
CA VAL A 32 0.46 8.39 -3.68
C VAL A 32 0.33 9.56 -2.70
N CYS A 33 1.26 10.50 -2.76
CA CYS A 33 1.15 11.77 -2.06
C CYS A 33 -0.01 12.60 -2.65
N ALA A 34 -0.94 13.03 -1.80
CA ALA A 34 -2.09 13.84 -2.25
C ALA A 34 -1.68 15.22 -2.80
N HIS A 35 -0.48 15.71 -2.45
CA HIS A 35 0.01 17.01 -2.91
C HIS A 35 0.74 16.92 -4.25
N CYS A 36 1.73 16.02 -4.38
CA CYS A 36 2.57 15.94 -5.58
C CYS A 36 2.21 14.80 -6.54
N GLY A 37 1.34 13.86 -6.13
CA GLY A 37 0.99 12.68 -6.93
C GLY A 37 2.08 11.60 -7.02
N GLY A 38 3.26 11.83 -6.44
CA GLY A 38 4.36 10.87 -6.44
C GLY A 38 4.09 9.62 -5.59
N PRO A 39 4.78 8.48 -5.87
CA PRO A 39 4.64 7.26 -5.09
C PRO A 39 5.06 7.49 -3.63
N ALA A 40 4.24 7.07 -2.67
CA ALA A 40 4.55 7.26 -1.24
C ALA A 40 5.91 6.64 -0.87
N ARG A 41 6.21 5.44 -1.38
CA ARG A 41 7.44 4.68 -1.04
C ARG A 41 8.78 5.40 -1.32
N GLU A 42 8.82 6.39 -2.21
CA GLU A 42 10.05 7.05 -2.65
C GLU A 42 10.32 8.37 -1.92
N GLN A 43 9.34 8.90 -1.18
CA GLN A 43 9.41 10.24 -0.59
C GLN A 43 8.82 10.28 0.84
N LEU A 44 8.82 9.15 1.54
CA LEU A 44 8.45 9.13 2.95
C LEU A 44 9.60 9.64 3.81
N HIS A 45 9.37 10.76 4.49
CA HIS A 45 10.20 11.17 5.61
C HIS A 45 9.91 10.31 6.85
N SER A 46 10.77 10.42 7.87
CA SER A 46 10.60 9.70 9.14
C SER A 46 9.16 9.84 9.65
N PRO A 47 8.48 8.72 9.94
CA PRO A 47 7.13 8.78 10.45
C PRO A 47 7.12 9.54 11.78
N SER A 48 6.09 10.35 11.99
CA SER A 48 5.88 11.10 13.23
C SER A 48 4.50 10.77 13.81
N GLY A 49 4.36 10.96 15.13
CA GLY A 49 3.09 10.76 15.83
C GLY A 49 3.04 9.50 16.71
N ARG A 50 1.83 9.18 17.19
CA ARG A 50 1.60 8.08 18.13
C ARG A 50 1.81 6.74 17.44
N GLY A 51 2.63 5.87 18.03
CA GLY A 51 2.92 4.52 17.50
C GLY A 51 4.23 4.41 16.71
N VAL A 52 4.99 5.50 16.57
CA VAL A 52 6.36 5.42 16.08
C VAL A 52 7.23 4.80 17.18
N ILE A 53 7.68 3.57 16.95
CA ILE A 53 8.80 2.97 17.69
C ILE A 53 10.08 3.61 17.17
N ALA A 54 10.68 4.51 17.96
CA ALA A 54 12.05 4.93 17.71
C ALA A 54 12.97 3.70 17.84
N GLU A 55 13.85 3.49 16.87
CA GLU A 55 14.92 2.50 17.05
C GLU A 55 15.73 2.90 18.31
N PRO A 56 16.02 1.96 19.22
CA PRO A 56 16.88 2.28 20.35
C PRO A 56 18.27 2.60 19.78
N THR A 57 18.70 3.85 19.95
CA THR A 57 20.03 4.30 19.58
C THR A 57 21.06 3.40 20.27
N GLY A 58 21.75 2.57 19.50
CA GLY A 58 22.98 1.88 19.87
C GLY A 58 24.17 2.58 19.23
#